data_AF-A0A397SCA5-F1
#
_entry.id   AF-A0A397SCA5-F1
#
_cell.length_a   1.000
_cell.length_b   1.000
_cell.length_c   1.000
_cell.angle_alpha   90.00
_cell.angle_beta   90.00
_cell.angle_gamma   90.00
#
_symmetry.space_group_name_H-M   'P 1'
#
loop_
_entity.id
_entity.type
_entity.pdbx_description
1 polymer ?
#
loop_
_entity_poly.entity_id
_entity_poly.type
_entity_poly.pdbx_seq_one_letter_code
_entity_poly.pdbx_strand_id
1 'polypeptide(L)'
;MKKLFDDESNALVEKYMKEYGHHPNRFIIISNLMPKYSPKQLSNRWRNFLDPKLCHLPLEENEKEFITKWIHKNQTGIDDIIHWKEIRLELKKHFHKVRSENDLKKFWYAKLRKDKYILKDPHLQLPKPLHDDATYKQRNFPTTLSPLEPYFVPKFNDLYKMKP
;
A
#
# COMPACT_ATOMS: atom_id res chain seq x y z
N MET A 1 24.73 -18.52 0.19
CA MET A 1 24.50 -17.40 -0.75
C MET A 1 25.51 -16.29 -0.46
N LYS A 2 26.26 -15.83 -1.46
CA LYS A 2 27.18 -14.70 -1.30
C LYS A 2 26.36 -13.41 -1.15
N LYS A 3 26.53 -12.66 -0.06
CA LYS A 3 25.89 -11.34 0.10
C LYS A 3 26.48 -10.39 -0.95
N LEU A 4 25.62 -9.66 -1.66
CA LEU A 4 26.04 -8.69 -2.68
C LEU A 4 26.86 -7.53 -2.08
N PHE A 5 26.50 -7.13 -0.86
CA PHE A 5 27.21 -6.15 -0.05
C PHE A 5 27.76 -6.85 1.20
N ASP A 6 29.07 -6.80 1.39
CA ASP A 6 29.76 -7.15 2.63
C ASP A 6 29.75 -5.94 3.59
N ASP A 7 30.24 -6.15 4.82
CA ASP A 7 30.20 -5.14 5.86
C ASP A 7 31.16 -3.98 5.56
N GLU A 8 32.32 -4.27 4.95
CA GLU A 8 33.26 -3.27 4.47
C GLU A 8 32.65 -2.36 3.39
N SER A 9 31.98 -2.95 2.40
CA SER A 9 31.28 -2.18 1.37
C SER A 9 30.16 -1.33 1.96
N ASN A 10 29.43 -1.82 2.98
CA ASN A 10 28.40 -1.02 3.66
C ASN A 10 29.02 0.18 4.38
N ALA A 11 30.13 -0.02 5.09
CA ALA A 11 30.84 1.06 5.78
C ALA A 11 31.35 2.12 4.79
N LEU A 12 31.87 1.71 3.63
CA LEU A 12 32.27 2.63 2.56
C LEU A 12 31.08 3.42 2.00
N VAL A 13 29.94 2.76 1.75
CA VAL A 13 28.73 3.45 1.28
C VAL A 13 28.25 4.47 2.31
N GLU A 14 28.24 4.14 3.59
CA GLU A 14 27.89 5.09 4.66
C GLU A 14 28.85 6.27 4.73
N LYS A 15 30.17 6.02 4.65
CA LYS A 15 31.19 7.07 4.61
C LYS A 15 30.94 8.03 3.45
N TYR A 16 30.83 7.51 2.23
CA TYR A 16 30.61 8.34 1.05
C TYR A 16 29.24 9.03 1.05
N MET A 17 28.23 8.48 1.72
CA MET A 17 26.94 9.12 1.84
C MET A 17 26.93 10.28 2.84
N LYS A 18 27.78 10.23 3.86
CA LYS A 18 28.03 11.41 4.72
C LYS A 18 28.70 12.54 3.94
N GLU A 19 29.64 12.20 3.05
CA GLU A 19 30.41 13.18 2.27
C GLU A 19 29.60 13.75 1.09
N TYR A 20 29.02 12.89 0.25
CA TYR A 20 28.38 13.27 -1.02
C TYR A 20 26.84 13.25 -0.97
N GLY A 21 26.23 12.92 0.17
CA GLY A 21 24.79 12.69 0.28
C GLY A 21 23.90 13.89 -0.05
N HIS A 22 24.47 15.09 0.03
CA HIS A 22 23.82 16.36 -0.30
C HIS A 22 23.68 16.58 -1.83
N HIS A 23 24.42 15.84 -2.66
CA HIS A 23 24.33 15.96 -4.11
C HIS A 23 23.12 15.22 -4.71
N PRO A 24 22.46 15.78 -5.74
CA PRO A 24 21.33 15.12 -6.41
C PRO A 24 21.75 13.81 -7.08
N ASN A 25 22.95 13.79 -7.68
CA ASN A 25 23.58 12.66 -8.36
C ASN A 25 24.50 11.83 -7.46
N ARG A 26 24.36 11.91 -6.13
CA ARG A 26 25.21 11.20 -5.14
C ARG A 26 25.50 9.73 -5.47
N PHE A 27 24.52 8.96 -5.96
CA PHE A 27 24.74 7.54 -6.27
C PHE A 27 25.59 7.32 -7.53
N ILE A 28 25.62 8.28 -8.46
CA ILE A 28 26.53 8.26 -9.61
C ILE A 28 27.96 8.54 -9.13
N ILE A 29 28.14 9.57 -8.30
CA ILE A 29 29.44 9.91 -7.70
C ILE A 29 30.00 8.70 -6.94
N ILE A 30 29.21 8.09 -6.07
CA ILE A 30 29.64 6.92 -5.29
C ILE A 30 29.90 5.71 -6.17
N SER A 31 29.13 5.51 -7.24
CA SER A 31 29.39 4.41 -8.19
C SER A 31 30.74 4.58 -8.89
N ASN A 32 31.16 5.81 -9.19
CA ASN A 32 32.50 6.07 -9.74
C ASN A 32 33.62 5.77 -8.73
N LEU A 33 33.38 6.04 -7.44
CA LEU A 33 34.31 5.71 -6.35
C LEU A 33 34.32 4.21 -5.99
N MET A 34 33.20 3.53 -6.21
CA MET A 34 32.99 2.10 -5.95
C MET A 34 32.49 1.40 -7.22
N PRO A 35 33.35 1.25 -8.25
CA PRO A 35 32.94 0.76 -9.58
C PRO A 35 32.36 -0.65 -9.60
N LYS A 36 32.55 -1.41 -8.51
CA LYS A 36 31.90 -2.71 -8.24
C LYS A 36 30.37 -2.62 -8.19
N TYR A 37 29.81 -1.45 -7.85
CA TYR A 37 28.38 -1.26 -7.64
C TYR A 37 27.81 -0.20 -8.56
N SER A 38 26.72 -0.55 -9.25
CA SER A 38 25.94 0.40 -10.04
C SER A 38 25.20 1.41 -9.15
N PRO A 39 24.85 2.60 -9.67
CA PRO A 39 24.07 3.60 -8.92
C PRO A 39 22.73 3.05 -8.43
N LYS A 40 22.11 2.14 -9.20
CA LYS A 40 20.84 1.48 -8.83
C LYS A 40 21.01 0.55 -7.64
N GLN A 41 22.07 -0.24 -7.60
CA GLN A 41 22.37 -1.12 -6.46
C GLN A 41 22.63 -0.31 -5.19
N LEU A 42 23.46 0.73 -5.29
CA LEU A 42 23.75 1.65 -4.18
C LEU A 42 22.49 2.33 -3.66
N SER A 43 21.67 2.86 -4.56
CA SER A 43 20.42 3.51 -4.21
C SER A 43 19.44 2.57 -3.50
N ASN A 44 19.31 1.36 -4.01
CA ASN A 44 18.47 0.33 -3.40
C ASN A 44 18.99 -0.11 -2.02
N ARG A 45 20.32 -0.27 -1.89
CA ARG A 45 20.97 -0.63 -0.62
C ARG A 45 20.77 0.44 0.43
N TRP A 46 21.00 1.70 0.07
CA TRP A 46 20.81 2.85 0.96
C TRP A 46 19.37 2.97 1.45
N ARG A 47 18.40 3.08 0.53
CA ARG A 47 17.00 3.37 0.85
C ARG A 47 16.28 2.27 1.65
N ASN A 48 16.82 1.06 1.66
CA ASN A 48 16.20 -0.10 2.32
C ASN A 48 16.98 -0.62 3.53
N PHE A 49 18.27 -0.31 3.66
CA PHE A 49 19.11 -0.94 4.69
C PHE A 49 20.06 0.01 5.43
N LEU A 50 20.67 0.98 4.75
CA LEU A 50 21.78 1.75 5.34
C LEU A 50 21.40 3.17 5.79
N ASP A 51 20.29 3.73 5.28
CA ASP A 51 19.86 5.06 5.67
C ASP A 51 19.57 5.12 7.18
N PRO A 52 20.33 5.90 7.98
CA PRO A 52 20.19 5.92 9.44
C PRO A 52 18.82 6.39 9.92
N LYS A 53 18.04 7.03 9.03
CA LYS A 53 16.67 7.47 9.34
C LYS A 53 15.69 6.31 9.31
N LEU A 54 16.06 5.15 8.77
CA LEU A 54 15.18 3.98 8.66
C LEU A 54 14.87 3.37 10.02
N CYS A 55 13.60 3.07 10.24
CA CYS A 55 13.15 2.28 11.37
C CYS A 55 13.22 0.80 11.00
N HIS A 56 14.21 0.09 11.57
CA HIS A 56 14.44 -1.35 11.36
C HIS A 56 13.59 -2.27 12.24
N LEU A 57 12.77 -1.71 13.12
CA LEU A 57 11.84 -2.50 13.92
C LEU A 57 10.79 -3.18 13.02
N PRO A 58 10.11 -4.23 13.48
CA PRO A 58 8.95 -4.75 12.77
C PRO A 58 7.88 -3.67 12.56
N LEU A 59 7.03 -3.85 11.54
CA LEU A 59 5.82 -3.03 11.39
C LEU A 59 4.88 -3.29 12.56
N GLU A 60 4.44 -2.23 13.21
CA GLU A 60 3.44 -2.27 14.29
C GLU A 60 2.04 -2.53 13.72
N GLU A 61 1.11 -2.96 14.56
CA GLU A 61 -0.22 -3.37 14.09
C GLU A 61 -1.02 -2.18 13.53
N ASN A 62 -0.92 -1.02 14.16
CA ASN A 62 -1.48 0.24 13.67
C ASN A 62 -0.92 0.63 12.28
N GLU A 63 0.37 0.42 12.01
CA GLU A 63 0.99 0.67 10.71
C GLU A 63 0.48 -0.32 9.66
N LYS A 64 0.34 -1.60 10.01
CA LYS A 64 -0.20 -2.64 9.12
C LYS A 64 -1.64 -2.37 8.73
N GLU A 65 -2.46 -1.97 9.70
CA GLU A 65 -3.83 -1.55 9.46
C GLU A 65 -3.89 -0.32 8.55
N PHE A 66 -3.05 0.67 8.81
CA PHE A 66 -2.96 1.87 7.97
C PHE A 66 -2.60 1.51 6.52
N ILE A 67 -1.57 0.69 6.31
CA ILE A 67 -1.16 0.24 4.97
C ILE A 67 -2.33 -0.46 4.26
N THR A 68 -3.03 -1.37 4.96
CA THR A 68 -4.15 -2.12 4.40
C THR A 68 -5.30 -1.18 4.00
N LYS A 69 -5.72 -0.29 4.90
CA LYS A 69 -6.77 0.72 4.66
C LYS A 69 -6.40 1.65 3.52
N TRP A 70 -5.16 2.14 3.49
CA TRP A 70 -4.67 3.03 2.44
C TRP A 70 -4.68 2.34 1.07
N ILE A 71 -4.19 1.10 0.99
CA ILE A 71 -4.16 0.35 -0.28
C ILE A 71 -5.58 0.13 -0.80
N HIS A 72 -6.51 -0.37 0.03
CA HIS A 72 -7.89 -0.57 -0.40
C HIS A 72 -8.59 0.72 -0.84
N LYS A 73 -8.31 1.85 -0.18
CA LYS A 73 -8.88 3.16 -0.54
C LYS A 73 -8.35 3.70 -1.87
N ASN A 74 -7.10 3.41 -2.23
CA ASN A 74 -6.46 3.96 -3.42
C ASN A 74 -6.39 2.98 -4.60
N GLN A 75 -6.77 1.70 -4.40
CA GLN A 75 -6.87 0.69 -5.45
C GLN A 75 -8.16 0.76 -6.28
N THR A 76 -9.04 1.73 -6.04
CA THR A 76 -10.34 1.87 -6.74
C THR A 76 -10.24 2.50 -8.14
N GLY A 77 -9.06 2.53 -8.76
CA GLY A 77 -8.81 3.15 -10.07
C GLY A 77 -8.55 2.14 -11.19
N ILE A 78 -8.48 2.64 -12.44
CA ILE A 78 -8.27 1.87 -13.68
C ILE A 78 -6.94 1.08 -13.68
N ASP A 79 -5.96 1.54 -12.92
CA ASP A 79 -4.65 0.92 -12.79
C ASP A 79 -4.48 0.39 -11.36
N ASP A 80 -4.53 -0.94 -11.18
CA ASP A 80 -4.30 -1.67 -9.91
C ASP A 80 -2.85 -1.51 -9.35
N ILE A 81 -2.16 -0.42 -9.70
CA ILE A 81 -0.76 -0.14 -9.38
C ILE A 81 -0.66 0.43 -7.96
N ILE A 82 0.09 -0.25 -7.10
CA ILE A 82 0.35 0.23 -5.74
C ILE A 82 1.50 1.24 -5.75
N HIS A 83 1.20 2.49 -5.42
CA HIS A 83 2.16 3.58 -5.28
C HIS A 83 2.92 3.54 -3.94
N TRP A 84 3.89 2.62 -3.82
CA TRP A 84 4.66 2.39 -2.57
C TRP A 84 5.33 3.64 -1.98
N LYS A 85 5.79 4.56 -2.83
CA LYS A 85 6.44 5.81 -2.40
C LYS A 85 5.47 6.73 -1.66
N GLU A 86 4.21 6.78 -2.10
CA GLU A 86 3.18 7.59 -1.47
C GLU A 86 2.78 7.01 -0.12
N ILE A 87 2.56 5.69 -0.06
CA ILE A 87 2.30 4.99 1.22
C ILE A 87 3.42 5.27 2.22
N ARG A 88 4.68 5.17 1.78
CA ARG A 88 5.84 5.46 2.63
C ARG A 88 5.84 6.91 3.13
N LEU A 89 5.46 7.87 2.27
CA LEU A 89 5.38 9.28 2.65
C LEU A 89 4.27 9.51 3.69
N GLU A 90 3.09 8.93 3.47
CA GLU A 90 1.96 9.04 4.39
C GLU A 90 2.25 8.36 5.74
N LEU A 91 2.84 7.16 5.74
CA LEU A 91 3.30 6.49 6.96
C LEU A 91 4.27 7.37 7.76
N LYS A 92 5.22 8.02 7.08
CA LYS A 92 6.17 8.93 7.73
C LYS A 92 5.46 10.13 8.35
N LYS A 93 4.43 10.68 7.69
CA LYS A 93 3.63 11.79 8.23
C LYS A 93 2.84 11.37 9.47
N HIS A 94 2.22 10.18 9.45
CA HIS A 94 1.36 9.70 10.52
C HIS A 94 2.11 9.14 11.74
N PHE A 95 3.18 8.38 11.53
CA PHE A 95 3.89 7.65 12.59
C PHE A 95 5.26 8.21 12.92
N HIS A 96 5.73 9.22 12.17
CA HIS A 96 7.07 9.82 12.29
C HIS A 96 8.23 8.81 12.12
N LYS A 97 7.95 7.62 11.57
CA LYS A 97 8.91 6.55 11.30
C LYS A 97 9.18 6.45 9.80
N VAL A 98 10.46 6.38 9.41
CA VAL A 98 10.81 6.11 8.01
C VAL A 98 10.89 4.61 7.80
N ARG A 99 9.85 4.02 7.21
CA ARG A 99 9.84 2.61 6.82
C ARG A 99 10.49 2.40 5.45
N SER A 100 11.13 1.25 5.23
CA SER A 100 11.62 0.90 3.90
C SER A 100 10.47 0.49 2.99
N GLU A 101 10.58 0.73 1.68
CA GLU A 101 9.56 0.25 0.73
C GLU A 101 9.50 -1.30 0.73
N ASN A 102 10.63 -1.94 1.01
CA ASN A 102 10.71 -3.39 1.12
C ASN A 102 9.89 -3.94 2.29
N ASP A 103 9.83 -3.24 3.43
CA ASP A 103 9.03 -3.70 4.57
C ASP A 103 7.53 -3.65 4.25
N LEU A 104 7.09 -2.59 3.57
CA LEU A 104 5.70 -2.45 3.11
C LEU A 104 5.33 -3.56 2.14
N LYS A 105 6.19 -3.80 1.13
CA LYS A 105 6.01 -4.88 0.15
C LYS A 105 5.99 -6.25 0.82
N LYS A 106 6.93 -6.53 1.72
CA LYS A 106 7.01 -7.81 2.45
C LYS A 106 5.72 -8.05 3.22
N PHE A 107 5.24 -7.06 3.95
CA PHE A 107 3.98 -7.15 4.69
C PHE A 107 2.79 -7.43 3.75
N TRP A 108 2.60 -6.60 2.72
CA TRP A 108 1.46 -6.70 1.82
C TRP A 108 1.42 -8.04 1.09
N TYR A 109 2.54 -8.48 0.50
CA TYR A 109 2.58 -9.76 -0.19
C TYR A 109 2.47 -10.96 0.76
N ALA A 110 2.94 -10.85 2.01
CA ALA A 110 2.69 -11.86 3.02
C ALA A 110 1.21 -11.95 3.39
N LYS A 111 0.53 -10.80 3.53
CA LYS A 111 -0.91 -10.73 3.76
C LYS A 111 -1.70 -11.36 2.60
N LEU A 112 -1.42 -10.96 1.35
CA LEU A 112 -2.06 -11.54 0.17
C LEU A 112 -1.90 -13.07 0.07
N ARG A 113 -0.73 -13.61 0.44
CA ARG A 113 -0.54 -15.06 0.48
C ARG A 113 -1.43 -15.71 1.55
N LYS A 114 -1.46 -15.16 2.77
CA LYS A 114 -2.31 -15.66 3.85
C LYS A 114 -3.79 -15.64 3.47
N ASP A 115 -4.28 -14.54 2.91
CA ASP A 115 -5.67 -14.39 2.51
C ASP A 115 -6.04 -15.43 1.43
N LYS A 116 -5.14 -15.69 0.46
CA LYS A 116 -5.31 -16.77 -0.53
C LYS A 116 -5.34 -18.17 0.09
N TYR A 117 -4.58 -18.42 1.16
CA TYR A 117 -4.63 -19.72 1.86
C TYR A 117 -5.92 -19.86 2.66
N ILE A 118 -6.36 -18.81 3.38
CA ILE A 118 -7.61 -18.82 4.15
C ILE A 118 -8.82 -19.07 3.24
N LEU A 119 -8.86 -18.45 2.05
CA LEU A 119 -9.93 -18.70 1.07
C LEU A 119 -9.93 -20.12 0.49
N LYS A 120 -8.79 -20.82 0.53
CA LYS A 120 -8.65 -22.17 -0.02
C LYS A 120 -8.82 -23.27 1.03
N ASP A 121 -8.76 -22.94 2.31
CA ASP A 121 -8.90 -23.89 3.41
C ASP A 121 -10.39 -24.05 3.78
N PRO A 122 -11.03 -25.21 3.53
CA PRO A 122 -12.43 -25.45 3.86
C PRO A 122 -12.73 -25.34 5.35
N HIS A 123 -11.73 -25.52 6.24
CA HIS A 123 -11.91 -25.53 7.69
C HIS A 123 -11.71 -24.15 8.35
N LEU A 124 -11.17 -23.17 7.63
CA LEU A 124 -10.95 -21.80 8.13
C LEU A 124 -11.87 -20.76 7.47
N GLN A 125 -12.80 -21.17 6.62
CA GLN A 125 -13.90 -20.31 6.19
C GLN A 125 -14.67 -19.88 7.45
N LEU A 126 -14.75 -18.57 7.70
CA LEU A 126 -15.74 -18.01 8.63
C LEU A 126 -17.09 -18.65 8.30
N PRO A 127 -17.89 -19.09 9.30
CA PRO A 127 -19.23 -19.58 9.03
C PRO A 127 -19.91 -18.56 8.13
N LYS A 128 -20.37 -19.01 6.96
CA LYS A 128 -21.32 -18.20 6.18
C LYS A 128 -22.39 -17.75 7.18
N PRO A 129 -22.72 -16.44 7.25
CA PRO A 129 -23.73 -15.97 8.18
C PRO A 129 -24.93 -16.88 8.04
N LEU A 130 -25.23 -17.58 9.14
CA LEU A 130 -26.25 -18.63 9.19
C LEU A 130 -27.60 -17.95 9.31
N HIS A 131 -27.99 -17.20 8.27
CA HIS A 131 -29.33 -16.70 8.09
C HIS A 131 -29.62 -16.58 6.59
N ASP A 132 -29.93 -17.72 6.00
CA ASP A 132 -31.07 -17.80 5.09
C ASP A 132 -32.34 -17.89 5.97
N ASP A 133 -32.76 -16.76 6.56
CA ASP A 133 -34.11 -16.66 7.10
C ASP A 133 -34.81 -15.51 6.38
N ALA A 134 -35.54 -15.90 5.34
CA ALA A 134 -36.55 -15.10 4.65
C ALA A 134 -37.77 -14.85 5.58
N THR A 135 -37.53 -14.41 6.81
CA THR A 135 -38.55 -14.10 7.83
C THR A 135 -38.29 -12.79 8.56
N TYR A 136 -37.26 -12.00 8.21
CA TYR A 136 -37.22 -10.58 8.59
C TYR A 136 -38.05 -9.71 7.64
N LYS A 137 -39.34 -10.02 7.52
CA LYS A 137 -40.36 -9.04 7.19
C LYS A 137 -41.34 -8.97 8.35
N GLN A 138 -41.61 -7.73 8.76
CA GLN A 138 -42.70 -7.28 9.64
C GLN A 138 -42.50 -7.45 11.14
N ARG A 139 -41.84 -6.45 11.74
CA ARG A 139 -42.30 -5.87 13.00
C ARG A 139 -42.55 -4.36 12.84
N ASN A 140 -43.82 -4.07 12.61
CA ASN A 140 -44.62 -2.96 13.11
C ASN A 140 -43.87 -1.78 13.74
N PHE A 141 -43.78 -0.67 13.01
CA PHE A 141 -43.85 0.67 13.60
C PHE A 141 -45.30 1.17 13.45
N PRO A 142 -45.98 1.64 14.51
CA PRO A 142 -47.29 2.26 14.36
C PRO A 142 -47.16 3.72 13.89
N THR A 143 -47.91 4.03 12.83
CA THR A 143 -48.87 5.15 12.75
C THR A 143 -48.37 6.56 12.43
N THR A 144 -48.70 6.94 11.18
CA THR A 144 -49.16 8.26 10.67
C THR A 144 -48.13 9.34 10.30
N LEU A 145 -48.00 9.58 8.98
CA LEU A 145 -48.40 10.81 8.28
C LEU A 145 -48.22 10.61 6.75
N SER A 146 -49.22 11.05 5.97
CA SER A 146 -49.26 11.13 4.50
C SER A 146 -49.97 12.46 4.15
N PRO A 147 -49.95 13.03 2.93
CA PRO A 147 -49.27 12.63 1.68
C PRO A 147 -48.56 13.80 0.94
N LEU A 148 -48.04 13.48 -0.26
CA LEU A 148 -47.75 14.34 -1.42
C LEU A 148 -46.29 14.84 -1.57
N GLU A 149 -45.51 14.12 -2.39
CA GLU A 149 -44.85 14.72 -3.57
C GLU A 149 -44.61 13.64 -4.65
N PRO A 150 -44.86 13.93 -5.93
CA PRO A 150 -44.64 13.00 -7.03
C PRO A 150 -43.14 12.82 -7.34
N TYR A 151 -42.70 11.57 -7.36
CA TYR A 151 -41.34 11.17 -7.73
C TYR A 151 -41.00 11.61 -9.17
N PHE A 152 -39.98 12.45 -9.32
CA PHE A 152 -39.33 12.73 -10.60
C PHE A 152 -38.46 11.53 -10.99
N VAL A 153 -38.79 10.88 -12.12
CA VAL A 153 -37.98 9.81 -12.72
C VAL A 153 -37.29 10.40 -13.96
N PRO A 154 -35.94 10.54 -13.97
CA PRO A 154 -35.24 11.01 -15.15
C PRO A 154 -35.32 9.94 -16.26
N LYS A 155 -35.93 10.29 -17.39
CA LYS A 155 -35.85 9.49 -18.63
C LYS A 155 -34.53 9.80 -19.33
N PHE A 156 -33.58 8.88 -19.29
CA PHE A 156 -32.46 8.88 -20.23
C PHE A 156 -32.78 7.93 -21.37
N ASN A 157 -33.27 8.48 -22.47
CA ASN A 157 -33.02 7.94 -23.80
C ASN A 157 -33.40 9.00 -24.82
N ASP A 158 -32.39 9.68 -25.37
CA ASP A 158 -32.47 10.23 -26.72
C ASP A 158 -31.10 10.12 -27.36
N LEU A 159 -31.02 9.29 -28.41
CA LEU A 159 -29.91 9.23 -29.35
C LEU A 159 -29.77 10.62 -30.00
N TYR A 160 -28.66 11.31 -29.73
CA TYR A 160 -28.32 12.54 -30.46
C TYR A 160 -28.11 12.22 -31.94
N LYS A 161 -29.11 12.53 -32.77
CA LYS A 161 -28.95 12.64 -34.23
C LYS A 161 -28.30 13.98 -34.54
N MET A 162 -27.06 13.97 -35.01
CA MET A 162 -26.46 15.12 -35.69
C MET A 162 -26.85 15.10 -37.18
N LYS A 163 -27.30 16.25 -37.67
CA LYS A 163 -27.48 16.64 -39.09
C LYS A 163 -27.16 18.15 -39.17
N PRO A 164 -26.81 18.72 -40.33
CA PRO A 164 -26.93 18.19 -41.70
C PRO A 164 -25.62 17.65 -42.28
#